data_AF-A0A356RD07-F1
#
_entry.id   AF-A0A356RD07-F1
#
_cell.length_a   1.000
_cell.length_b   1.000
_cell.length_c   1.000
_cell.angle_alpha   90.00
_cell.angle_beta   90.00
_cell.angle_gamma   90.00
#
_symmetry.space_group_name_H-M   'P 1'
#
loop_
_entity.id
_entity.type
_entity.pdbx_description
1 polymer ?
#
loop_
_entity_poly.entity_id
_entity_poly.type
_entity_poly.pdbx_seq_one_letter_code
_entity_poly.pdbx_strand_id
1 'polypeptide(L)'
;MKNMMMLFAALVFMFGAVDYASGATTKPSFQFDPIEWPINTAEFHLTQAQKLEQEATDLAAKVTELNQKIDKYEKKPYLDTKGFHRDGLKRIIGTTLQKVSALRGQVAWHRDEASRLATLDQVPQDNANDSEDRTTTLGDTSRSRSHSESPS
;
A
#
# COMPACT_ATOMS: atom_id res chain seq x y z
N MET A 1 19.58 -25.18 34.23
CA MET A 1 19.35 -23.91 33.51
C MET A 1 20.37 -23.79 32.40
N LYS A 2 19.98 -24.10 31.17
CA LYS A 2 20.73 -23.84 29.93
C LYS A 2 19.87 -24.30 28.76
N ASN A 3 19.79 -23.45 27.75
CA ASN A 3 19.34 -23.70 26.38
C ASN A 3 17.87 -23.33 26.09
N MET A 4 17.65 -22.02 26.08
CA MET A 4 16.62 -21.34 25.29
C MET A 4 17.35 -20.53 24.21
N MET A 5 17.23 -20.93 22.94
CA MET A 5 17.44 -20.12 21.72
C MET A 5 17.18 -21.05 20.52
N MET A 6 16.13 -20.78 19.73
CA MET A 6 16.21 -20.19 18.38
C MET A 6 17.07 -21.04 17.42
N LEU A 7 16.65 -21.42 16.21
CA LEU A 7 15.96 -20.63 15.21
C LEU A 7 15.48 -21.57 14.08
N PHE A 8 14.27 -21.35 13.59
CA PHE A 8 13.80 -21.80 12.29
C PHE A 8 14.59 -21.12 11.17
N ALA A 9 14.98 -21.85 10.11
CA ALA A 9 14.88 -21.48 8.69
C ALA A 9 15.92 -22.22 7.83
N ALA A 10 15.45 -23.13 6.98
CA ALA A 10 15.96 -23.36 5.61
C ALA A 10 15.26 -24.60 5.01
N LEU A 11 14.03 -24.43 4.53
CA LEU A 11 13.42 -25.39 3.60
C LEU A 11 13.44 -24.72 2.23
N VAL A 12 14.57 -24.91 1.54
CA VAL A 12 14.80 -24.41 0.19
C VAL A 12 13.90 -25.17 -0.78
N PHE A 13 13.13 -24.38 -1.51
CA PHE A 13 12.26 -24.66 -2.63
C PHE A 13 12.66 -25.87 -3.49
N MET A 14 11.83 -26.91 -3.46
CA MET A 14 11.68 -27.89 -4.53
C MET A 14 10.43 -27.52 -5.34
N PHE A 15 10.59 -26.72 -6.39
CA PHE A 15 9.61 -26.65 -7.48
C PHE A 15 10.37 -26.81 -8.79
N GLY A 16 10.18 -27.99 -9.38
CA GLY A 16 10.75 -28.39 -10.66
C GLY A 16 10.30 -27.48 -11.78
N ALA A 17 11.22 -27.27 -12.72
CA ALA A 17 10.93 -26.73 -14.03
C ALA A 17 9.94 -27.67 -14.74
N VAL A 18 8.74 -27.17 -15.01
CA VAL A 18 7.86 -27.74 -16.02
C VAL A 18 8.15 -26.96 -17.30
N ASP A 19 8.92 -27.58 -18.20
CA ASP A 19 9.12 -27.09 -19.56
C ASP A 19 7.78 -27.07 -20.30
N TYR A 20 7.20 -25.88 -20.43
CA TYR A 20 6.18 -25.61 -21.43
C TYR A 20 6.86 -25.05 -22.67
N ALA A 21 7.11 -25.92 -23.64
CA ALA A 21 7.23 -25.52 -25.03
C ALA A 21 5.89 -24.88 -25.46
N SER A 22 5.92 -23.58 -25.78
CA SER A 22 4.80 -22.90 -26.42
C SER A 22 5.33 -22.02 -27.54
N GLY A 23 4.69 -22.16 -28.70
CA GLY A 23 5.20 -21.78 -30.00
C GLY A 23 5.38 -20.27 -30.20
N ALA A 24 6.25 -19.98 -31.16
CA ALA A 24 6.52 -18.65 -31.67
C ALA A 24 5.21 -17.96 -32.10
N THR A 25 4.80 -16.98 -31.32
CA THR A 25 3.91 -15.90 -31.76
C THR A 25 4.70 -14.61 -31.59
N THR A 26 5.15 -14.07 -32.72
CA THR A 26 5.81 -12.78 -32.85
C THR A 26 4.85 -11.71 -32.33
N LYS A 27 5.00 -11.31 -31.06
CA LYS A 27 4.30 -10.14 -30.52
C LYS A 27 4.87 -8.89 -31.19
N PRO A 28 4.05 -7.94 -31.65
CA PRO A 28 4.56 -6.63 -32.01
C PRO A 28 5.28 -6.08 -30.77
N SER A 29 6.57 -5.78 -30.93
CA SER A 29 7.37 -5.12 -29.92
C SER A 29 6.83 -3.69 -29.78
N PHE A 30 5.86 -3.52 -28.90
CA PHE A 30 5.49 -2.21 -28.37
C PHE A 30 6.71 -1.75 -27.57
N GLN A 31 7.53 -0.93 -28.21
CA GLN A 31 8.67 -0.29 -27.58
C GLN A 31 8.09 0.80 -26.67
N PHE A 32 7.78 0.41 -25.43
CA PHE A 32 7.56 1.38 -24.38
C PHE A 32 8.93 2.00 -24.08
N ASP A 33 9.11 3.24 -24.49
CA ASP A 33 10.15 4.07 -23.88
C ASP A 33 9.92 3.99 -22.36
N PRO A 34 10.94 3.67 -21.56
CA PRO A 34 10.79 3.62 -20.11
C PRO A 34 10.49 5.05 -19.65
N ILE A 35 9.20 5.35 -19.48
CA ILE A 35 8.78 6.49 -18.69
C ILE A 35 9.25 6.15 -17.28
N GLU A 36 10.39 6.71 -16.88
CA GLU A 36 10.83 6.75 -15.49
C GLU A 36 9.80 7.57 -14.72
N TRP A 37 8.67 6.95 -14.39
CA TRP A 37 7.73 7.52 -13.44
C TRP A 37 8.53 7.74 -12.16
N PRO A 38 8.57 8.96 -11.61
CA PRO A 38 9.15 9.15 -10.29
C PRO A 38 8.34 8.23 -9.37
N ILE A 39 9.01 7.25 -8.78
CA ILE A 39 8.38 6.17 -7.98
C ILE A 39 7.65 6.76 -6.74
N ASN A 40 7.80 8.07 -6.49
CA ASN A 40 7.23 8.83 -5.39
C ASN A 40 6.33 9.99 -5.86
N THR A 41 5.56 9.86 -6.94
CA THR A 41 4.47 10.83 -7.22
C THR A 41 3.13 10.36 -6.68
N ALA A 42 2.23 11.29 -6.40
CA ALA A 42 0.87 10.98 -5.97
C ALA A 42 0.14 10.07 -6.99
N GLU A 43 0.31 10.33 -8.29
CA GLU A 43 -0.29 9.53 -9.38
C GLU A 43 0.23 8.09 -9.41
N PHE A 44 1.53 7.90 -9.14
CA PHE A 44 2.11 6.55 -9.04
C PHE A 44 1.44 5.77 -7.91
N HIS A 45 1.35 6.37 -6.72
CA HIS A 45 0.71 5.73 -5.57
C HIS A 45 -0.77 5.43 -5.83
N LEU A 46 -1.52 6.34 -6.47
CA LEU A 46 -2.91 6.09 -6.86
C LEU A 46 -3.05 4.94 -7.87
N THR A 47 -2.17 4.87 -8.86
CA THR A 47 -2.15 3.79 -9.85
C THR A 47 -1.90 2.44 -9.19
N GLN A 48 -0.96 2.38 -8.24
CA GLN A 48 -0.67 1.16 -7.49
C GLN A 48 -1.83 0.77 -6.59
N ALA A 49 -2.47 1.73 -5.92
CA ALA A 49 -3.68 1.48 -5.14
C ALA A 49 -4.79 0.85 -6.00
N GLN A 50 -5.02 1.36 -7.22
CA GLN A 50 -6.02 0.80 -8.14
C GLN A 50 -5.69 -0.63 -8.55
N LYS A 51 -4.44 -0.92 -8.90
CA LYS A 51 -4.00 -2.26 -9.28
C LYS A 51 -4.19 -3.28 -8.15
N LEU A 52 -3.78 -2.91 -6.93
CA LEU A 52 -3.91 -3.78 -5.75
C LEU A 52 -5.38 -3.97 -5.35
N GLU A 53 -6.23 -2.96 -5.51
CA GLU A 53 -7.67 -3.06 -5.28
C GLU A 53 -8.33 -4.02 -6.28
N GLN A 54 -7.93 -3.99 -7.55
CA GLN A 54 -8.42 -4.94 -8.55
C GLN A 54 -8.00 -6.36 -8.19
N GLU A 55 -6.74 -6.60 -7.82
CA GLU A 55 -6.27 -7.92 -7.39
C GLU A 55 -7.04 -8.41 -6.15
N ALA A 56 -7.28 -7.55 -5.17
CA ALA A 56 -8.07 -7.88 -3.98
C ALA A 56 -9.52 -8.26 -4.35
N THR A 57 -10.11 -7.57 -5.32
CA THR A 57 -11.46 -7.84 -5.83
C THR A 57 -11.53 -9.19 -6.54
N ASP A 58 -10.56 -9.50 -7.41
CA ASP A 58 -10.49 -10.76 -8.13
C ASP A 58 -10.33 -11.96 -7.17
N LEU A 59 -9.48 -11.80 -6.14
CA LEU A 59 -9.31 -12.82 -5.10
C LEU A 59 -10.58 -13.01 -4.27
N ALA A 60 -11.31 -11.93 -3.96
CA ALA A 60 -12.60 -12.03 -3.26
C ALA A 60 -13.68 -12.73 -4.10
N ALA A 61 -13.69 -12.50 -5.41
CA ALA A 61 -14.55 -13.25 -6.34
C ALA A 61 -14.21 -14.75 -6.33
N LYS A 62 -12.92 -15.09 -6.36
CA LYS A 62 -12.46 -16.48 -6.27
C LYS A 62 -12.85 -17.15 -4.95
N VAL A 63 -12.83 -16.43 -3.83
CA VAL A 63 -13.35 -16.95 -2.55
C VAL A 63 -14.84 -17.29 -2.66
N THR A 64 -15.63 -16.45 -3.33
CA THR A 64 -17.05 -16.72 -3.57
C THR A 64 -17.24 -18.00 -4.38
N GLU A 65 -16.46 -18.22 -5.44
CA GLU A 65 -16.51 -19.46 -6.23
C GLU A 65 -16.14 -20.70 -5.41
N LEU A 66 -15.12 -20.60 -4.55
CA LEU A 66 -14.69 -21.71 -3.69
C LEU A 66 -15.76 -22.05 -2.65
N ASN A 67 -16.46 -21.05 -2.10
CA ASN A 67 -17.60 -21.26 -1.21
C ASN A 67 -18.74 -22.00 -1.93
N GLN A 68 -19.07 -21.61 -3.17
CA GLN A 68 -20.08 -22.33 -3.96
C GLN A 68 -19.70 -23.80 -4.20
N LYS A 69 -18.40 -24.10 -4.37
CA LYS A 69 -17.91 -25.49 -4.46
C LYS A 69 -18.07 -26.24 -3.13
N ILE A 70 -17.80 -25.60 -2.00
CA ILE A 70 -18.06 -26.18 -0.67
C ILE A 70 -19.54 -26.50 -0.51
N ASP A 71 -20.43 -25.56 -0.85
CA ASP A 71 -21.89 -25.75 -0.76
C ASP A 71 -22.35 -26.97 -1.57
N LYS A 72 -21.74 -27.24 -2.73
CA LYS A 72 -22.02 -28.43 -3.53
C LYS A 72 -21.71 -29.72 -2.76
N TYR A 73 -20.58 -29.77 -2.06
CA TYR A 73 -20.20 -30.93 -1.24
C TYR A 73 -21.06 -31.05 0.02
N GLU A 74 -21.50 -29.94 0.60
CA GLU A 74 -22.41 -29.95 1.75
C GLU A 74 -23.81 -30.47 1.37
N LYS A 75 -24.30 -30.10 0.19
CA LYS A 75 -25.57 -30.62 -0.37
C LYS A 75 -25.46 -32.07 -0.85
N LYS A 76 -24.25 -32.52 -1.23
CA LYS A 76 -23.99 -33.88 -1.74
C LYS A 76 -22.81 -34.52 -1.00
N PRO A 77 -22.99 -34.93 0.28
CA PRO A 77 -21.89 -35.42 1.11
C PRO A 77 -21.19 -36.68 0.54
N TYR A 78 -21.89 -37.47 -0.26
CA TYR A 78 -21.33 -38.65 -0.92
C TYR A 78 -20.24 -38.33 -1.95
N LEU A 79 -20.17 -37.09 -2.44
CA LEU A 79 -19.09 -36.62 -3.31
C LEU A 79 -17.80 -36.27 -2.53
N ASP A 80 -17.89 -36.15 -1.20
CA ASP A 80 -16.76 -35.86 -0.31
C ASP A 80 -17.00 -36.51 1.06
N THR A 81 -17.12 -37.84 1.07
CA THR A 81 -17.56 -38.62 2.24
C THR A 81 -16.67 -38.45 3.47
N LYS A 82 -15.40 -38.12 3.28
CA LYS A 82 -14.43 -37.88 4.35
C LYS A 82 -14.17 -36.39 4.62
N GLY A 83 -14.77 -35.49 3.84
CA GLY A 83 -14.62 -34.05 4.02
C GLY A 83 -13.27 -33.47 3.54
N PHE A 84 -12.40 -34.27 2.92
CA PHE A 84 -11.06 -33.82 2.54
C PHE A 84 -11.09 -32.69 1.52
N HIS A 85 -12.03 -32.71 0.57
CA HIS A 85 -12.15 -31.64 -0.43
C HIS A 85 -12.67 -30.36 0.22
N ARG A 86 -13.72 -30.45 1.05
CA ARG A 86 -14.25 -29.30 1.79
C ARG A 86 -13.17 -28.66 2.68
N ASP A 87 -12.43 -29.46 3.42
CA ASP A 87 -11.40 -28.96 4.32
C ASP A 87 -10.23 -28.34 3.56
N GLY A 88 -9.82 -28.93 2.44
CA GLY A 88 -8.83 -28.36 1.52
C GLY A 88 -9.26 -26.99 0.98
N LEU A 89 -10.50 -26.89 0.49
CA LEU A 89 -11.07 -25.63 0.00
C LEU A 89 -11.15 -24.56 1.11
N LYS A 90 -11.59 -24.92 2.32
CA LYS A 90 -11.66 -24.01 3.47
C LYS A 90 -10.30 -23.42 3.82
N ARG A 91 -9.22 -24.23 3.77
CA ARG A 91 -7.85 -23.74 3.99
C ARG A 91 -7.43 -22.73 2.91
N ILE A 92 -7.71 -23.03 1.64
CA ILE A 92 -7.42 -22.11 0.52
C ILE A 92 -8.20 -20.79 0.67
N ILE A 93 -9.47 -20.85 1.08
CA ILE A 93 -10.27 -19.66 1.35
C ILE A 93 -9.62 -18.84 2.47
N GLY A 94 -9.24 -19.48 3.58
CA GLY A 94 -8.58 -18.80 4.70
C GLY A 94 -7.33 -18.05 4.28
N THR A 95 -6.42 -18.69 3.54
CA THR A 95 -5.19 -18.03 3.06
C THR A 95 -5.47 -16.93 2.04
N THR A 96 -6.47 -17.14 1.17
CA THR A 96 -6.89 -16.13 0.18
C THR A 96 -7.46 -14.89 0.87
N LEU A 97 -8.30 -15.06 1.89
CA LEU A 97 -8.85 -13.94 2.67
C LEU A 97 -7.77 -13.16 3.42
N GLN A 98 -6.76 -13.85 3.98
CA GLN A 98 -5.60 -13.19 4.57
C GLN A 98 -4.86 -12.33 3.54
N LYS A 99 -4.65 -12.86 2.32
CA LYS A 99 -4.03 -12.09 1.23
C LYS A 99 -4.88 -10.87 0.83
N VAL A 100 -6.20 -11.02 0.72
CA VAL A 100 -7.11 -9.89 0.44
C VAL A 100 -6.99 -8.81 1.50
N SER A 101 -6.95 -9.19 2.79
CA SER A 101 -6.77 -8.24 3.89
C SER A 101 -5.44 -7.50 3.80
N ALA A 102 -4.35 -8.20 3.48
CA ALA A 102 -3.03 -7.58 3.32
C ALA A 102 -2.99 -6.60 2.14
N LEU A 103 -3.58 -6.97 0.99
CA LEU A 103 -3.68 -6.09 -0.18
C LEU A 103 -4.47 -4.83 0.14
N ARG A 104 -5.61 -4.94 0.84
CA ARG A 104 -6.40 -3.77 1.25
C ARG A 104 -5.62 -2.84 2.19
N GLY A 105 -4.79 -3.39 3.07
CA GLY A 105 -3.87 -2.60 3.89
C GLY A 105 -2.87 -1.80 3.04
N GLN A 106 -2.29 -2.44 2.02
CA GLN A 106 -1.38 -1.75 1.08
C GLN A 106 -2.10 -0.69 0.24
N VAL A 107 -3.34 -0.95 -0.19
CA VAL A 107 -4.16 0.03 -0.89
C VAL A 107 -4.38 1.28 -0.02
N ALA A 108 -4.76 1.10 1.25
CA ALA A 108 -4.93 2.21 2.18
C ALA A 108 -3.63 3.01 2.32
N TRP A 109 -2.51 2.32 2.53
CA TRP A 109 -1.20 2.97 2.61
C TRP A 109 -0.87 3.79 1.35
N HIS A 110 -1.07 3.23 0.15
CA HIS A 110 -0.83 3.96 -1.10
C HIS A 110 -1.76 5.18 -1.26
N ARG A 111 -3.04 5.09 -0.86
CA ARG A 111 -3.97 6.22 -0.91
C ARG A 111 -3.59 7.34 0.08
N ASP A 112 -3.17 6.96 1.28
CA ASP A 112 -2.69 7.91 2.30
C ASP A 112 -1.43 8.62 1.83
N GLU A 113 -0.48 7.87 1.26
CA GLU A 113 0.78 8.42 0.75
C GLU A 113 0.56 9.33 -0.46
N ALA A 114 -0.35 8.97 -1.38
CA ALA A 114 -0.75 9.86 -2.47
C ALA A 114 -1.35 11.17 -1.95
N SER A 115 -2.19 11.09 -0.91
CA SER A 115 -2.80 12.27 -0.30
C SER A 115 -1.74 13.16 0.36
N ARG A 116 -0.76 12.55 1.06
CA ARG A 116 0.37 13.26 1.65
C ARG A 116 1.17 14.01 0.58
N LEU A 117 1.56 13.34 -0.49
CA LEU A 117 2.34 13.95 -1.59
C LEU A 117 1.59 15.08 -2.29
N ALA A 118 0.30 14.91 -2.54
CA ALA A 118 -0.53 15.96 -3.15
C ALA A 118 -0.59 17.24 -2.31
N THR A 119 -0.49 17.15 -0.98
CA THR A 119 -0.42 18.35 -0.10
C THR A 119 0.95 19.01 -0.09
N LEU A 120 2.03 18.26 -0.32
CA LEU A 120 3.39 18.81 -0.42
C LEU A 120 3.57 19.63 -1.71
N ASP A 121 2.98 19.17 -2.80
CA ASP A 121 3.02 19.87 -4.09
C ASP A 121 2.21 21.18 -4.11
N GLN A 122 1.36 21.41 -3.10
CA GLN A 122 0.49 22.59 -2.99
C GLN A 122 1.02 23.70 -2.08
N VAL A 123 2.22 23.58 -1.49
CA VAL A 123 2.80 24.65 -0.67
C VAL A 123 3.29 25.78 -1.59
N PRO A 124 2.67 26.98 -1.56
CA PRO A 124 3.14 28.10 -2.36
C PRO A 124 4.52 28.55 -1.84
N GLN A 125 5.48 28.72 -2.75
CA GLN A 125 6.76 29.40 -2.48
C GLN A 125 6.57 30.91 -2.35
N ASP A 126 5.62 31.37 -1.53
CA ASP A 126 5.31 32.81 -1.39
C ASP A 126 6.07 33.49 -0.25
N ASN A 127 7.22 32.95 0.18
CA ASN A 127 8.05 33.56 1.24
C ASN A 127 9.54 33.49 0.91
N ALA A 128 9.97 34.16 -0.17
CA ALA A 128 11.39 34.39 -0.42
C ALA A 128 11.65 35.67 -1.21
N ASN A 129 10.99 36.79 -0.87
CA ASN A 129 11.38 38.11 -1.38
C ASN A 129 10.92 39.31 -0.53
N ASP A 130 10.80 39.16 0.80
CA ASP A 130 10.64 40.31 1.73
C ASP A 130 11.88 40.46 2.63
N SER A 131 12.99 40.81 1.99
CA SER A 131 14.20 41.42 2.56
C SER A 131 14.88 42.02 1.33
N GLU A 132 14.88 43.33 1.10
CA GLU A 132 15.54 44.37 1.89
C GLU A 132 14.95 45.74 1.49
N ASP A 133 14.48 46.55 2.44
CA ASP A 133 14.85 47.97 2.46
C ASP A 133 14.66 48.53 3.87
N ARG A 134 15.75 48.49 4.63
CA ARG A 134 15.86 49.07 5.96
C ARG A 134 16.47 50.46 5.78
N THR A 135 15.70 51.40 5.27
CA THR A 135 16.14 52.81 5.19
C THR A 135 15.99 53.46 6.57
N THR A 136 17.11 53.54 7.28
CA THR A 136 17.32 54.39 8.45
C THR A 136 17.02 55.85 8.11
N THR A 137 16.10 56.49 8.82
CA THR A 137 16.11 57.95 8.99
C THR A 137 15.72 58.29 10.42
N LEU A 138 16.67 58.97 11.08
CA LEU A 138 16.61 59.50 12.43
C LEU A 138 15.42 60.44 12.61
N GLY A 139 14.66 60.23 13.69
CA GLY A 139 13.60 61.11 14.16
C GLY A 139 13.54 61.04 15.68
N ASP A 140 14.46 61.76 16.30
CA ASP A 140 14.45 62.17 17.70
C ASP A 140 13.05 62.67 18.11
N THR A 141 12.57 62.33 19.31
CA THR A 141 11.91 63.25 20.28
C THR A 141 11.27 62.46 21.45
N SER A 142 11.96 62.52 22.59
CA SER A 142 11.45 62.77 23.95
C SER A 142 10.37 61.87 24.60
N ARG A 143 10.82 61.18 25.66
CA ARG A 143 10.42 61.36 27.07
C ARG A 143 8.91 61.38 27.39
N SER A 144 8.44 60.37 28.12
CA SER A 144 7.97 60.56 29.51
C SER A 144 7.77 59.26 30.28
N ARG A 145 8.05 59.38 31.57
CA ARG A 145 8.21 58.38 32.63
C ARG A 145 7.01 58.50 33.57
N SER A 146 6.37 57.38 33.91
CA SER A 146 5.47 57.19 35.06
C SER A 146 5.18 55.69 35.14
N HIS A 147 5.73 54.86 36.02
CA HIS A 147 5.77 54.82 37.49
C HIS A 147 4.38 54.71 38.16
N SER A 148 4.17 53.56 38.82
CA SER A 148 3.23 53.18 39.91
C SER A 148 2.59 51.81 39.59
N GLU A 149 3.12 50.72 40.13
CA GLU A 149 2.90 50.14 41.48
C GLU A 149 1.68 49.20 41.52
N SER A 150 1.97 47.90 41.57
CA SER A 150 1.11 46.90 42.24
C SER A 150 1.28 47.05 43.76
N PRO A 151 0.26 46.69 44.56
CA PRO A 151 0.40 45.44 45.29
C PRO A 151 -0.89 44.64 45.53
N SER A 152 -0.65 43.33 45.70
CA SER A 152 -1.32 42.32 46.54
C SER A 152 -2.82 42.06 46.40
#